data_AF-A0A918MRV5-F1
#
_entry.id   AF-A0A918MRV5-F1
#
_cell.length_a   1.000
_cell.length_b   1.000
_cell.length_c   1.000
_cell.angle_alpha   90.00
_cell.angle_beta   90.00
_cell.angle_gamma   90.00
#
_symmetry.space_group_name_H-M   'P 1'
#
loop_
_entity.id
_entity.type
_entity.pdbx_description
1 polymer ?
#
loop_
_entity_poly.entity_id
_entity_poly.type
_entity_poly.pdbx_seq_one_letter_code
_entity_poly.pdbx_strand_id
1 'polypeptide(L)'
;MKKIILLLLLVTGNFLFAQVGIGTDLPNPSTQLEIKSSNRGVLIPQVPLTSNTDKTTISAGNLESLLVYNISTTATLTPGYYYWYQDRWERLLSDTDLPDYIVNWDVANNQFTYKDTNGNLQNIDIAGLQALTVLELNADGHTLEYADEDGIVTSIDLAEVIKNFETLTTVVANTDGSFSFTDERGNATVIDVSNLETLTTIALNGDNTNLDYTDENGVVTQVNLTALVKNLETLTTVAANTDGTFTFTDEAGQPTIIDVSNLQTLTTLVLNADNTHIDYTDEHGVVTQLNLTDLVKNLETLTVLDYDITTNRLSYKDESGAIKNINLGVGSVIYDGITNTITYKNANGVDTDLVLNHTNLTYDTDLQELIYVNSLGVTQTIGLAALVAANTINRLELNNTELTSTVNGVAASVDLRDVIQAEQKTTTVVDGMNTTVESETVGDNINYKVNVNTASGASLGVVKEAATQSTVKINEDGELSIDLTNLNRIVETSVSYTVSLKDAIILGNTNGGHVNITLPNATLENKGKRLTIKKQDGNENYYLMVFGAIDGLSELYTALPYSGWELISNGIEWKIINKF
;
A
#
# COMPACT_ATOMS: atom_id res chain seq x y z
N MET A 1 27.33 102.17 72.91
CA MET A 1 27.85 100.89 72.36
C MET A 1 27.43 99.67 73.17
N LYS A 2 27.63 99.60 74.50
CA LYS A 2 27.26 98.40 75.30
C LYS A 2 25.78 97.97 75.21
N LYS A 3 24.83 98.90 75.08
CA LYS A 3 23.39 98.59 74.95
C LYS A 3 22.98 98.09 73.54
N ILE A 4 23.71 98.49 72.49
CA ILE A 4 23.46 98.05 71.11
C ILE A 4 24.02 96.64 70.89
N ILE A 5 25.17 96.31 71.50
CA ILE A 5 25.74 94.96 71.45
C ILE A 5 24.82 93.95 72.15
N LEU A 6 24.21 94.32 73.28
CA LEU A 6 23.26 93.46 73.99
C LEU A 6 21.97 93.22 73.19
N LEU A 7 21.46 94.25 72.49
CA LEU A 7 20.29 94.13 71.63
C LEU A 7 20.59 93.30 70.37
N LEU A 8 21.78 93.43 69.79
CA LEU A 8 22.22 92.63 68.65
C LEU A 8 22.37 91.15 69.02
N LEU A 9 22.91 90.86 70.21
CA LEU A 9 23.04 89.48 70.72
C LEU A 9 21.68 88.81 71.00
N LEU A 10 20.67 89.61 71.40
CA LEU A 10 19.32 89.12 71.72
C LEU A 10 18.48 88.85 70.47
N VAL A 11 18.76 89.53 69.36
CA VAL A 11 18.04 89.36 68.09
C VAL A 11 18.64 88.23 67.22
N THR A 12 19.93 87.91 67.37
CA THR A 12 20.60 86.81 66.65
C THR A 12 20.35 85.41 67.23
N GLY A 13 19.69 85.29 68.39
CA GLY A 13 19.46 84.01 69.08
C GLY A 13 18.34 83.12 68.51
N ASN A 14 17.66 83.53 67.44
CA ASN A 14 16.40 82.89 67.00
C ASN A 14 16.53 81.92 65.79
N PHE A 15 17.73 81.46 65.44
CA PHE A 15 17.92 80.45 64.39
C PHE A 15 18.73 79.23 64.87
N LEU A 16 18.53 78.80 66.11
CA LEU A 16 19.00 77.49 66.54
C LEU A 16 17.97 76.45 66.10
N PHE A 17 18.19 75.86 64.92
CA PHE A 17 17.52 74.62 64.55
C PHE A 17 18.00 73.52 65.51
N ALA A 18 17.20 73.20 66.52
CA ALA A 18 17.51 72.09 67.42
C ALA A 18 17.11 70.78 66.74
N GLN A 19 17.99 70.27 65.88
CA GLN A 19 18.01 68.85 65.54
C GLN A 19 18.10 68.04 66.84
N VAL A 20 17.24 67.03 66.98
CA VAL A 20 17.17 66.26 68.22
C VAL A 20 18.20 65.14 68.13
N GLY A 21 19.28 65.27 68.89
CA GLY A 21 20.22 64.19 69.13
C GLY A 21 19.88 63.47 70.43
N ILE A 22 19.75 62.14 70.38
CA ILE A 22 19.72 61.30 71.58
C ILE A 22 20.97 60.44 71.56
N GLY A 23 21.90 60.70 72.48
CA GLY A 23 23.20 60.01 72.53
C GLY A 23 24.26 60.57 71.58
N THR A 24 24.01 61.73 70.96
CA THR A 24 24.99 62.49 70.17
C THR A 24 24.76 64.00 70.35
N ASP A 25 25.83 64.75 70.60
CA ASP A 25 25.78 66.22 70.75
C ASP A 25 25.91 66.94 69.40
N LEU A 26 26.25 66.20 68.34
CA LEU A 26 26.36 66.71 66.98
C LEU A 26 25.57 65.81 66.02
N PRO A 27 24.22 65.91 66.00
CA PRO A 27 23.42 65.18 65.03
C PRO A 27 23.80 65.53 63.59
N ASN A 28 23.63 64.58 62.68
CA ASN A 28 23.83 64.81 61.26
C ASN A 28 22.84 65.89 60.76
N PRO A 29 23.30 66.94 60.05
CA PRO A 29 22.44 68.01 59.56
C PRO A 29 21.29 67.56 58.65
N SER A 30 21.36 66.34 58.09
CA SER A 30 20.30 65.75 57.27
C SER A 30 19.23 65.02 58.10
N THR A 31 19.26 65.12 59.42
CA THR A 31 18.34 64.40 60.32
C THR A 31 17.61 65.36 61.25
N GLN A 32 16.29 65.19 61.35
CA GLN A 32 15.49 65.90 62.34
C GLN A 32 15.59 65.23 63.73
N LEU A 33 15.85 63.92 63.76
CA LEU A 33 16.09 63.10 64.93
C LEU A 33 17.19 62.08 64.63
N GLU A 34 18.28 62.09 65.39
CA GLU A 34 19.32 61.06 65.37
C GLU A 34 19.38 60.38 66.74
N ILE A 35 19.31 59.05 66.76
CA ILE A 35 19.46 58.25 67.97
C ILE A 35 20.72 57.41 67.82
N LYS A 36 21.77 57.74 68.57
CA LYS A 36 23.08 57.08 68.49
C LYS A 36 23.36 56.30 69.77
N SER A 37 23.55 54.99 69.63
CA SER A 37 23.98 54.10 70.70
C SER A 37 24.76 52.92 70.12
N SER A 38 25.74 52.40 70.86
CA SER A 38 26.49 51.21 70.47
C SER A 38 25.85 49.90 70.95
N ASN A 39 24.89 49.96 71.86
CA ASN A 39 24.34 48.79 72.52
C ASN A 39 22.86 48.91 72.96
N ARG A 40 22.15 49.98 72.57
CA ARG A 40 20.72 50.17 72.86
C ARG A 40 19.97 50.44 71.56
N GLY A 41 18.77 49.89 71.44
CA GLY A 41 17.85 50.15 70.34
C GLY A 41 16.78 51.18 70.69
N VAL A 42 15.87 51.42 69.74
CA VAL A 42 14.66 52.24 69.91
C VAL A 42 13.47 51.31 70.04
N LEU A 43 12.69 51.43 71.11
CA LEU A 43 11.43 50.72 71.24
C LEU A 43 10.32 51.57 70.60
N ILE A 44 9.88 51.14 69.41
CA ILE A 44 8.73 51.71 68.72
C ILE A 44 7.45 51.38 69.52
N PRO A 45 6.44 52.29 69.59
CA PRO A 45 5.21 52.03 70.32
C PRO A 45 4.58 50.67 69.97
N GLN A 46 4.34 49.86 71.00
CA GLN A 46 3.69 48.57 70.88
C GLN A 46 2.18 48.74 70.97
N VAL A 47 1.49 48.59 69.84
CA VAL A 47 0.08 48.94 69.69
C VAL A 47 -0.72 47.67 69.35
N PRO A 48 -1.79 47.33 70.09
CA PRO A 48 -2.62 46.17 69.80
C PRO A 48 -3.65 46.50 68.71
N LEU A 49 -3.23 46.55 67.45
CA LEU A 49 -4.15 46.85 66.33
C LEU A 49 -5.22 45.77 66.19
N THR A 50 -6.42 46.16 65.77
CA THR A 50 -7.58 45.25 65.65
C THR A 50 -7.84 44.78 64.22
N SER A 51 -7.44 45.55 63.22
CA SER A 51 -7.48 45.20 61.79
C SER A 51 -6.46 46.02 61.01
N ASN A 52 -6.20 45.65 59.75
CA ASN A 52 -5.41 46.46 58.83
C ASN A 52 -6.08 47.79 58.45
N THR A 53 -7.31 48.07 58.88
CA THR A 53 -8.02 49.35 58.68
C THR A 53 -8.35 50.05 60.00
N ASP A 54 -7.71 49.65 61.10
CA ASP A 54 -7.96 50.18 62.44
C ASP A 54 -7.60 51.67 62.56
N LYS A 55 -8.63 52.51 62.64
CA LYS A 55 -8.53 53.97 62.84
C LYS A 55 -8.77 54.41 64.29
N THR A 56 -9.04 53.47 65.19
CA THR A 56 -9.59 53.76 66.53
C THR A 56 -8.60 53.53 67.65
N THR A 57 -7.71 52.54 67.52
CA THR A 57 -6.71 52.23 68.54
C THR A 57 -5.76 53.40 68.78
N ILE A 58 -5.47 54.20 67.75
CA ILE A 58 -4.78 55.48 67.88
C ILE A 58 -5.83 56.60 67.86
N SER A 59 -6.18 57.09 69.04
CA SER A 59 -7.32 57.99 69.26
C SER A 59 -7.17 59.39 68.63
N ALA A 60 -5.95 59.81 68.31
CA ALA A 60 -5.67 61.08 67.64
C ALA A 60 -5.79 61.00 66.10
N GLY A 61 -6.16 59.83 65.56
CA GLY A 61 -6.17 59.54 64.13
C GLY A 61 -4.82 59.06 63.62
N ASN A 62 -4.85 58.29 62.53
CA ASN A 62 -3.64 57.78 61.88
C ASN A 62 -3.16 58.77 60.82
N LEU A 63 -1.89 59.14 60.88
CA LEU A 63 -1.22 59.98 59.88
C LEU A 63 -0.41 59.09 58.94
N GLU A 64 -0.32 59.45 57.66
CA GLU A 64 0.55 58.76 56.69
C GLU A 64 1.99 58.64 57.23
N SER A 65 2.60 57.47 57.04
CA SER A 65 3.91 57.07 57.56
C SER A 65 4.02 56.94 59.09
N LEU A 66 2.91 56.97 59.84
CA LEU A 66 2.93 56.69 61.28
C LEU A 66 3.38 55.24 61.52
N LEU A 67 4.50 55.04 62.24
CA LEU A 67 5.11 53.72 62.49
C LEU A 67 4.76 53.18 63.89
N VAL A 68 4.30 51.93 63.95
CA VAL A 68 4.03 51.20 65.20
C VAL A 68 4.54 49.76 65.11
N TYR A 69 4.73 49.12 66.27
CA TYR A 69 4.89 47.67 66.34
C TYR A 69 3.55 47.06 66.77
N ASN A 70 2.89 46.34 65.87
CA ASN A 70 1.69 45.60 66.19
C ASN A 70 2.00 44.39 67.08
N ILE A 71 1.22 44.21 68.15
CA ILE A 71 1.35 43.06 69.08
C ILE A 71 0.17 42.08 68.98
N SER A 72 -0.87 42.42 68.23
CA SER A 72 -2.05 41.58 68.07
C SER A 72 -1.90 40.59 66.92
N THR A 73 -2.52 39.42 67.06
CA THR A 73 -2.73 38.48 65.95
C THR A 73 -4.21 38.45 65.61
N THR A 74 -4.56 38.70 64.35
CA THR A 74 -5.92 38.61 63.82
C THR A 74 -5.89 37.89 62.47
N ALA A 75 -7.03 37.77 61.79
CA ALA A 75 -7.06 37.18 60.44
C ALA A 75 -6.25 37.98 59.40
N THR A 76 -6.04 39.28 59.63
CA THR A 76 -5.35 40.18 58.68
C THR A 76 -4.08 40.81 59.25
N LEU A 77 -3.75 40.53 60.52
CA LEU A 77 -2.58 41.07 61.19
C LEU A 77 -1.78 39.98 61.88
N THR A 78 -0.46 40.08 61.76
CA THR A 78 0.51 39.36 62.59
C THR A 78 1.39 40.35 63.34
N PRO A 79 2.02 39.96 64.46
CA PRO A 79 2.97 40.82 65.16
C PRO A 79 4.13 41.27 64.25
N GLY A 80 4.49 42.55 64.33
CA GLY A 80 5.53 43.12 63.47
C GLY A 80 5.43 44.64 63.32
N TYR A 81 6.31 45.23 62.51
CA TYR A 81 6.28 46.66 62.22
C TYR A 81 5.25 47.00 61.15
N TYR A 82 4.42 48.00 61.42
CA TYR A 82 3.43 48.51 60.48
C TYR A 82 3.53 50.03 60.38
N TYR A 83 3.28 50.55 59.19
CA TYR A 83 3.11 51.97 58.96
C TYR A 83 1.74 52.26 58.34
N TRP A 84 1.16 53.41 58.66
CA TRP A 84 -0.09 53.82 58.04
C TRP A 84 0.16 54.35 56.63
N TYR A 85 -0.52 53.78 55.64
CA TYR A 85 -0.46 54.20 54.25
C TYR A 85 -1.79 53.99 53.55
N GLN A 86 -2.32 55.02 52.90
CA GLN A 86 -3.54 54.97 52.09
C GLN A 86 -4.71 54.27 52.81
N ASP A 87 -5.08 54.78 53.99
CA ASP A 87 -6.19 54.29 54.80
C ASP A 87 -6.06 52.86 55.38
N ARG A 88 -4.84 52.30 55.38
CA ARG A 88 -4.56 50.99 55.97
C ARG A 88 -3.19 50.91 56.66
N TRP A 89 -3.07 49.96 57.58
CA TRP A 89 -1.80 49.55 58.18
C TRP A 89 -1.09 48.58 57.25
N GLU A 90 0.05 49.01 56.72
CA GLU A 90 0.93 48.22 55.88
C GLU A 90 2.06 47.62 56.68
N ARG A 91 2.27 46.31 56.53
CA ARG A 91 3.36 45.61 57.20
C ARG A 91 4.68 45.88 56.47
N LEU A 92 5.74 46.13 57.21
CA LEU A 92 7.09 46.05 56.67
C LEU A 92 7.50 44.57 56.59
N LEU A 93 7.55 44.04 55.37
CA LEU A 93 7.92 42.65 55.11
C LEU A 93 9.44 42.46 55.17
N SER A 94 9.85 41.32 55.71
CA SER A 94 11.20 40.78 55.60
C SER A 94 11.22 39.58 54.64
N ASP A 95 12.40 39.10 54.26
CA ASP A 95 12.55 37.90 53.43
C ASP A 95 11.79 36.68 53.99
N THR A 96 11.63 36.60 55.31
CA THR A 96 10.87 35.51 55.99
C THR A 96 9.36 35.68 55.93
N ASP A 97 8.85 36.86 55.55
CA ASP A 97 7.42 37.13 55.40
C ASP A 97 6.91 36.89 53.97
N LEU A 98 7.81 36.61 53.03
CA LEU A 98 7.47 36.26 51.66
C LEU A 98 7.04 34.78 51.58
N PRO A 99 5.99 34.43 50.83
CA PRO A 99 5.61 33.03 50.61
C PRO A 99 6.73 32.23 49.92
N ASP A 100 6.82 30.94 50.24
CA ASP A 100 7.88 30.03 49.78
C ASP A 100 7.98 29.86 48.25
N TYR A 101 6.97 30.27 47.49
CA TYR A 101 6.83 30.02 46.05
C TYR A 101 6.78 31.32 45.22
N ILE A 102 7.66 32.27 45.49
CA ILE A 102 7.83 33.43 44.60
C ILE A 102 8.82 33.08 43.49
N VAL A 103 8.41 33.37 42.25
CA VAL A 103 9.33 33.45 41.11
C VAL A 103 9.86 34.87 41.03
N ASN A 104 11.18 35.03 41.20
CA ASN A 104 11.89 36.28 41.12
C ASN A 104 12.52 36.44 39.74
N TRP A 105 12.38 37.62 39.16
CA TRP A 105 13.17 38.02 38.00
C TRP A 105 14.52 38.56 38.46
N ASP A 106 15.59 37.82 38.18
CA ASP A 106 16.96 38.30 38.35
C ASP A 106 17.34 39.18 37.15
N VAL A 107 17.28 40.49 37.37
CA VAL A 107 17.59 41.50 36.35
C VAL A 107 19.06 41.44 35.92
N ALA A 108 19.98 41.05 36.82
CA ALA A 108 21.41 41.05 36.53
C ALA A 108 21.80 39.90 35.59
N ASN A 109 21.14 38.75 35.76
CA ASN A 109 21.39 37.54 34.97
C ASN A 109 20.34 37.29 33.88
N ASN A 110 19.29 38.14 33.80
CA ASN A 110 18.19 38.04 32.83
C ASN A 110 17.48 36.68 32.88
N GLN A 111 17.18 36.20 34.09
CA GLN A 111 16.61 34.86 34.32
C GLN A 111 15.52 34.88 35.39
N PHE A 112 14.56 33.96 35.27
CA PHE A 112 13.62 33.67 36.35
C PHE A 112 14.26 32.70 37.35
N THR A 113 14.08 32.96 38.64
CA THR A 113 14.59 32.12 39.72
C THR A 113 13.51 31.89 40.77
N TYR A 114 13.63 30.83 41.57
CA TYR A 114 12.83 30.62 42.78
C TYR A 114 13.73 30.04 43.88
N LYS A 115 13.33 30.16 45.15
CA LYS A 115 14.03 29.44 46.24
C LYS A 115 13.40 28.07 46.45
N ASP A 116 14.22 27.02 46.49
CA ASP A 116 13.75 25.68 46.83
C ASP A 116 13.46 25.53 48.33
N THR A 117 12.96 24.36 48.75
CA THR A 117 12.63 24.03 50.15
C THR A 117 13.83 24.07 51.11
N ASN A 118 15.06 24.11 50.59
CA ASN A 118 16.29 24.23 51.36
C ASN A 118 16.83 25.68 51.37
N GLY A 119 16.12 26.62 50.72
CA GLY A 119 16.48 28.03 50.63
C GLY A 119 17.48 28.36 49.51
N ASN A 120 17.82 27.41 48.64
CA ASN A 120 18.74 27.66 47.52
C ASN A 120 18.00 28.28 46.34
N LEU A 121 18.64 29.22 45.65
CA LEU A 121 18.11 29.77 44.41
C LEU A 121 18.25 28.74 43.28
N GLN A 122 17.15 28.50 42.58
CA GLN A 122 17.03 27.62 41.42
C GLN A 122 16.62 28.44 40.21
N ASN A 123 17.23 28.15 39.07
CA ASN A 123 16.94 28.84 37.81
C ASN A 123 15.76 28.16 37.12
N ILE A 124 14.81 28.95 36.64
CA ILE A 124 13.74 28.48 35.77
C ILE A 124 14.22 28.68 34.34
N ASP A 125 14.66 27.58 33.74
CA ASP A 125 15.05 27.57 32.34
C ASP A 125 13.79 27.58 31.45
N ILE A 126 13.55 28.74 30.85
CA ILE A 126 12.49 28.94 29.86
C ILE A 126 12.99 28.76 28.42
N ALA A 127 14.31 28.60 28.21
CA ALA A 127 14.85 28.32 26.87
C ALA A 127 14.55 26.88 26.42
N GLY A 128 14.32 25.96 27.37
CA GLY A 128 13.88 24.59 27.10
C GLY A 128 12.37 24.41 26.85
N LEU A 129 11.57 25.48 26.85
CA LEU A 129 10.14 25.40 26.51
C LEU A 129 9.98 25.38 24.98
N GLN A 130 9.93 24.16 24.44
CA GLN A 130 9.87 23.83 23.02
C GLN A 130 8.54 24.29 22.39
N ALA A 131 8.62 25.06 21.30
CA ALA A 131 7.48 25.35 20.44
C ALA A 131 7.81 24.85 19.03
N LEU A 132 7.00 23.92 18.52
CA LEU A 132 7.07 23.48 17.12
C LEU A 132 6.85 24.72 16.24
N THR A 133 7.86 25.11 15.47
CA THR A 133 7.86 26.40 14.77
C THR A 133 7.02 26.36 13.49
N VAL A 134 7.14 25.31 12.67
CA VAL A 134 6.35 25.10 11.44
C VAL A 134 6.28 23.60 11.11
N LEU A 135 5.10 23.11 10.69
CA LEU A 135 4.92 21.82 10.01
C LEU A 135 4.23 22.12 8.68
N GLU A 136 4.97 22.02 7.58
CA GLU A 136 4.46 22.37 6.25
C GLU A 136 4.75 21.29 5.21
N LEU A 137 3.92 21.26 4.16
CA LEU A 137 4.12 20.39 3.01
C LEU A 137 5.20 21.00 2.13
N ASN A 138 6.22 20.21 1.85
CA ASN A 138 7.32 20.63 1.02
C ASN A 138 6.90 20.87 -0.44
N ALA A 139 7.72 21.61 -1.17
CA ALA A 139 7.49 21.90 -2.58
C ALA A 139 7.47 20.65 -3.48
N ASP A 140 8.01 19.53 -2.98
CA ASP A 140 7.92 18.23 -3.65
C ASP A 140 6.50 17.65 -3.64
N GLY A 141 5.61 18.14 -2.78
CA GLY A 141 4.23 17.68 -2.61
C GLY A 141 4.07 16.33 -1.90
N HIS A 142 5.15 15.73 -1.38
CA HIS A 142 5.14 14.37 -0.82
C HIS A 142 5.76 14.29 0.58
N THR A 143 6.55 15.27 1.02
CA THR A 143 7.13 15.27 2.36
C THR A 143 6.53 16.36 3.24
N LEU A 144 6.26 16.03 4.51
CA LEU A 144 6.05 17.04 5.55
C LEU A 144 7.38 17.25 6.27
N GLU A 145 7.79 18.50 6.40
CA GLU A 145 8.99 18.85 7.16
C GLU A 145 8.66 19.76 8.32
N TYR A 146 9.37 19.53 9.42
CA TYR A 146 9.49 20.48 10.50
C TYR A 146 10.95 20.58 10.91
N ALA A 147 11.40 21.79 11.22
CA ALA A 147 12.69 22.04 11.83
C ALA A 147 12.50 22.20 13.34
N ASP A 148 13.35 21.52 14.11
CA ASP A 148 13.46 21.82 15.55
C ASP A 148 14.17 23.17 15.78
N GLU A 149 14.28 23.55 17.05
CA GLU A 149 14.95 24.78 17.50
C GLU A 149 16.45 24.85 17.15
N ASP A 150 17.08 23.70 16.91
CA ASP A 150 18.47 23.58 16.48
C ASP A 150 18.63 23.68 14.95
N GLY A 151 17.51 23.82 14.23
CA GLY A 151 17.47 23.87 12.77
C GLY A 151 17.66 22.50 12.13
N ILE A 152 17.55 21.41 12.91
CA ILE A 152 17.55 20.05 12.36
C ILE A 152 16.18 19.77 11.77
N VAL A 153 16.18 19.53 10.46
CA VAL A 153 14.97 19.20 9.71
C VAL A 153 14.66 17.73 9.88
N THR A 154 13.47 17.44 10.37
CA THR A 154 12.88 16.10 10.34
C THR A 154 11.89 16.03 9.19
N SER A 155 12.11 15.07 8.29
CA SER A 155 11.25 14.83 7.12
C SER A 155 10.39 13.60 7.36
N ILE A 156 9.09 13.75 7.12
CA ILE A 156 8.09 12.68 7.17
C ILE A 156 7.65 12.43 5.73
N ASP A 157 8.04 11.28 5.19
CA ASP A 157 7.64 10.85 3.85
C ASP A 157 6.18 10.38 3.87
N LEU A 158 5.28 11.16 3.28
CA LEU A 158 3.87 10.79 3.21
C LEU A 158 3.67 9.57 2.31
N ALA A 159 4.53 9.27 1.35
CA ALA A 159 4.40 8.07 0.53
C ALA A 159 4.62 6.82 1.37
N GLU A 160 5.59 6.81 2.29
CA GLU A 160 5.83 5.68 3.21
C GLU A 160 4.71 5.55 4.24
N VAL A 161 4.23 6.68 4.78
CA VAL A 161 3.07 6.70 5.68
C VAL A 161 1.81 6.19 4.97
N ILE A 162 1.52 6.69 3.77
CA ILE A 162 0.37 6.25 2.95
C ILE A 162 0.51 4.78 2.62
N LYS A 163 1.70 4.27 2.27
CA LYS A 163 1.92 2.84 1.96
C LYS A 163 1.63 1.91 3.13
N ASN A 164 1.83 2.38 4.37
CA ASN A 164 1.46 1.63 5.57
C ASN A 164 -0.06 1.58 5.81
N PHE A 165 -0.82 2.48 5.20
CA PHE A 165 -2.29 2.52 5.26
C PHE A 165 -2.96 2.14 3.94
N GLU A 166 -2.21 2.08 2.84
CA GLU A 166 -2.65 1.56 1.56
C GLU A 166 -2.66 0.05 1.61
N THR A 167 -3.85 -0.48 1.40
CA THR A 167 -4.11 -1.90 1.28
C THR A 167 -4.08 -2.28 -0.19
N LEU A 168 -3.26 -3.26 -0.54
CA LEU A 168 -3.09 -3.73 -1.90
C LEU A 168 -4.37 -4.42 -2.40
N THR A 169 -5.11 -3.77 -3.30
CA THR A 169 -6.16 -4.44 -4.09
C THR A 169 -5.48 -5.27 -5.17
N THR A 170 -5.72 -6.59 -5.19
CA THR A 170 -5.15 -7.48 -6.22
C THR A 170 -6.26 -8.06 -7.09
N VAL A 171 -5.96 -8.21 -8.38
CA VAL A 171 -6.76 -9.01 -9.32
C VAL A 171 -5.85 -10.12 -9.84
N VAL A 172 -6.22 -11.36 -9.55
CA VAL A 172 -5.44 -12.54 -9.93
C VAL A 172 -6.32 -13.44 -10.80
N ALA A 173 -5.77 -13.90 -11.93
CA ALA A 173 -6.42 -14.93 -12.75
C ALA A 173 -6.30 -16.29 -12.05
N ASN A 174 -7.43 -16.96 -11.87
CA ASN A 174 -7.48 -18.30 -11.28
C ASN A 174 -7.21 -19.37 -12.36
N THR A 175 -6.82 -20.57 -11.93
CA THR A 175 -6.56 -21.69 -12.85
C THR A 175 -7.81 -22.23 -13.54
N ASP A 176 -9.00 -21.87 -13.04
CA ASP A 176 -10.30 -22.26 -13.60
C ASP A 176 -10.88 -21.23 -14.58
N GLY A 177 -10.12 -20.18 -14.91
CA GLY A 177 -10.54 -19.12 -15.85
C GLY A 177 -11.36 -17.98 -15.24
N SER A 178 -11.68 -18.05 -13.94
CA SER A 178 -12.26 -16.92 -13.21
C SER A 178 -11.18 -15.94 -12.73
N PHE A 179 -11.59 -14.76 -12.23
CA PHE A 179 -10.68 -13.80 -11.59
C PHE A 179 -11.03 -13.64 -10.12
N SER A 180 -10.02 -13.60 -9.25
CA SER A 180 -10.19 -13.24 -7.84
C SER A 180 -9.82 -11.77 -7.66
N PHE A 181 -10.79 -10.95 -7.27
CA PHE A 181 -10.56 -9.61 -6.75
C PHE A 181 -10.46 -9.69 -5.23
N THR A 182 -9.35 -9.27 -4.64
CA THR A 182 -9.21 -9.15 -3.19
C THR A 182 -9.29 -7.70 -2.79
N ASP A 183 -10.28 -7.35 -1.97
CA ASP A 183 -10.49 -6.00 -1.45
C ASP A 183 -9.45 -5.61 -0.39
N GLU A 184 -9.50 -4.35 0.05
CA GLU A 184 -8.66 -3.80 1.12
C GLU A 184 -8.75 -4.52 2.47
N ARG A 185 -9.79 -5.32 2.69
CA ARG A 185 -10.06 -6.07 3.93
C ARG A 185 -9.64 -7.55 3.79
N GLY A 186 -9.02 -7.92 2.67
CA GLY A 186 -8.62 -9.30 2.37
C GLY A 186 -9.78 -10.20 1.95
N ASN A 187 -10.98 -9.65 1.71
CA ASN A 187 -12.11 -10.43 1.23
C ASN A 187 -11.94 -10.67 -0.27
N ALA A 188 -11.86 -11.95 -0.64
CA ALA A 188 -11.85 -12.35 -2.03
C ALA A 188 -13.29 -12.39 -2.58
N THR A 189 -13.54 -11.61 -3.62
CA THR A 189 -14.70 -11.73 -4.50
C THR A 189 -14.28 -12.45 -5.77
N VAL A 190 -14.89 -13.60 -6.04
CA VAL A 190 -14.68 -14.32 -7.30
C VAL A 190 -15.56 -13.70 -8.37
N ILE A 191 -14.92 -13.16 -9.40
CA ILE A 191 -15.54 -12.68 -10.61
C ILE A 191 -15.55 -13.86 -11.58
N ASP A 192 -16.67 -14.56 -11.60
CA ASP A 192 -16.90 -15.67 -12.50
C ASP A 192 -17.30 -15.15 -13.88
N VAL A 193 -16.42 -15.36 -14.86
CA VAL A 193 -16.64 -15.02 -16.27
C VAL A 193 -17.02 -16.26 -17.10
N SER A 194 -17.27 -17.41 -16.46
CA SER A 194 -17.67 -18.64 -17.16
C SER A 194 -18.99 -18.51 -17.92
N ASN A 195 -19.88 -17.60 -17.49
CA ASN A 195 -21.12 -17.28 -18.19
C ASN A 195 -20.96 -16.19 -19.27
N LEU A 196 -19.75 -15.66 -19.49
CA LEU A 196 -19.48 -14.77 -20.61
C LEU A 196 -19.20 -15.64 -21.84
N GLU A 197 -20.26 -15.90 -22.59
CA GLU A 197 -20.26 -16.68 -23.83
C GLU A 197 -19.32 -16.04 -24.87
N THR A 198 -18.17 -16.68 -25.12
CA THR A 198 -17.29 -16.31 -26.23
C THR A 198 -17.38 -17.36 -27.33
N LEU A 199 -17.88 -16.98 -28.51
CA LEU A 199 -17.96 -17.85 -29.68
C LEU A 199 -16.55 -18.35 -30.07
N THR A 200 -16.28 -19.64 -29.87
CA THR A 200 -14.97 -20.25 -30.12
C THR A 200 -14.67 -20.32 -31.61
N THR A 201 -15.58 -20.89 -32.40
CA THR A 201 -15.46 -20.96 -33.87
C THR A 201 -16.82 -21.13 -34.55
N ILE A 202 -16.98 -20.52 -35.72
CA ILE A 202 -18.02 -20.87 -36.69
C ILE A 202 -17.35 -21.22 -38.02
N ALA A 203 -17.58 -22.43 -38.51
CA ALA A 203 -16.99 -22.89 -39.76
C ALA A 203 -17.98 -23.76 -40.54
N LEU A 204 -17.84 -23.75 -41.87
CA LEU A 204 -18.49 -24.76 -42.71
C LEU A 204 -17.84 -26.10 -42.40
N ASN A 205 -18.65 -27.10 -42.08
CA ASN A 205 -18.15 -28.40 -41.68
C ASN A 205 -17.69 -29.22 -42.91
N GLY A 206 -17.14 -30.42 -42.66
CA GLY A 206 -16.61 -31.27 -43.72
C GLY A 206 -17.64 -31.80 -44.72
N ASP A 207 -18.94 -31.69 -44.43
CA ASP A 207 -20.02 -32.08 -45.35
C ASP A 207 -20.45 -30.94 -46.29
N ASN A 208 -19.96 -29.72 -46.08
CA ASN A 208 -20.26 -28.50 -46.85
C ASN A 208 -21.76 -28.10 -46.88
N THR A 209 -22.61 -28.70 -46.06
CA THR A 209 -24.06 -28.42 -45.99
C THR A 209 -24.48 -27.81 -44.66
N ASN A 210 -23.66 -27.95 -43.61
CA ASN A 210 -23.93 -27.37 -42.30
C ASN A 210 -22.80 -26.43 -41.85
N LEU A 211 -23.17 -25.40 -41.09
CA LEU A 211 -22.22 -24.67 -40.25
C LEU A 211 -22.13 -25.38 -38.91
N ASP A 212 -20.92 -25.76 -38.52
CA ASP A 212 -20.63 -26.22 -37.17
C ASP A 212 -20.33 -24.98 -36.31
N TYR A 213 -21.21 -24.71 -35.36
CA TYR A 213 -21.00 -23.79 -34.25
C TYR A 213 -20.38 -24.59 -33.11
N THR A 214 -19.22 -24.19 -32.59
CA THR A 214 -18.63 -24.78 -31.39
C THR A 214 -18.64 -23.74 -30.28
N ASP A 215 -19.33 -24.06 -29.18
CA ASP A 215 -19.36 -23.20 -28.00
C ASP A 215 -18.06 -23.28 -27.19
N GLU A 216 -17.97 -22.50 -26.12
CA GLU A 216 -16.84 -22.49 -25.18
C GLU A 216 -16.68 -23.82 -24.40
N ASN A 217 -17.72 -24.65 -24.37
CA ASN A 217 -17.72 -25.98 -23.77
C ASN A 217 -17.29 -27.08 -24.76
N GLY A 218 -16.95 -26.71 -26.00
CA GLY A 218 -16.59 -27.65 -27.06
C GLY A 218 -17.78 -28.43 -27.63
N VAL A 219 -19.01 -28.03 -27.30
CA VAL A 219 -20.22 -28.65 -27.84
C VAL A 219 -20.48 -28.10 -29.24
N VAL A 220 -20.59 -29.01 -30.20
CA VAL A 220 -20.87 -28.67 -31.58
C VAL A 220 -22.38 -28.67 -31.82
N THR A 221 -22.93 -27.52 -32.21
CA THR A 221 -24.31 -27.42 -32.73
C THR A 221 -24.25 -27.21 -34.24
N GLN A 222 -25.02 -28.01 -34.97
CA GLN A 222 -25.07 -27.91 -36.42
C GLN A 222 -26.25 -27.06 -36.89
N VAL A 223 -25.94 -26.02 -37.65
CA VAL A 223 -26.94 -25.22 -38.36
C VAL A 223 -27.05 -25.74 -39.79
N ASN A 224 -28.14 -26.46 -40.07
CA ASN A 224 -28.39 -27.05 -41.38
C ASN A 224 -28.78 -25.96 -42.39
N LEU A 225 -27.93 -25.76 -43.42
CA LEU A 225 -28.19 -24.75 -44.46
C LEU A 225 -29.05 -25.28 -45.61
N THR A 226 -29.34 -26.58 -45.67
CA THR A 226 -30.07 -27.22 -46.79
C THR A 226 -31.42 -26.56 -47.05
N ALA A 227 -32.19 -26.24 -46.00
CA ALA A 227 -33.48 -25.59 -46.17
C ALA A 227 -33.36 -24.14 -46.65
N LEU A 228 -32.30 -23.43 -46.23
CA LEU A 228 -32.03 -22.05 -46.62
C LEU A 228 -31.53 -21.98 -48.07
N VAL A 229 -30.61 -22.87 -48.43
CA VAL A 229 -30.07 -23.01 -49.79
C VAL A 229 -31.17 -23.43 -50.76
N LYS A 230 -32.01 -24.43 -50.42
CA LYS A 230 -33.15 -24.82 -51.28
C LYS A 230 -34.19 -23.72 -51.50
N ASN A 231 -34.33 -22.78 -50.56
CA ASN A 231 -35.23 -21.64 -50.72
C ASN A 231 -34.63 -20.54 -51.62
N LEU A 232 -33.30 -20.54 -51.80
CA LEU A 232 -32.55 -19.59 -52.63
C LEU A 232 -32.07 -20.19 -53.95
N GLU A 233 -32.09 -21.52 -54.09
CA GLU A 233 -31.81 -22.24 -55.34
C GLU A 233 -32.99 -22.10 -56.30
N THR A 234 -32.68 -21.68 -57.52
CA THR A 234 -33.65 -21.59 -58.61
C THR A 234 -33.41 -22.72 -59.61
N LEU A 235 -34.45 -23.48 -59.91
CA LEU A 235 -34.38 -24.63 -60.81
C LEU A 235 -34.42 -24.16 -62.28
N THR A 236 -33.28 -24.24 -62.98
CA THR A 236 -33.25 -24.13 -64.45
C THR A 236 -33.55 -25.50 -65.07
N THR A 237 -34.36 -25.55 -66.13
CA THR A 237 -34.69 -26.82 -66.81
C THR A 237 -34.32 -26.78 -68.28
N VAL A 238 -33.91 -27.93 -68.83
CA VAL A 238 -33.72 -28.12 -70.27
C VAL A 238 -34.59 -29.30 -70.71
N ALA A 239 -35.48 -29.05 -71.66
CA ALA A 239 -36.35 -30.06 -72.24
C ALA A 239 -36.15 -30.15 -73.76
N ALA A 240 -36.09 -31.36 -74.29
CA ALA A 240 -36.07 -31.60 -75.73
C ALA A 240 -37.48 -31.43 -76.30
N ASN A 241 -37.61 -30.64 -77.35
CA ASN A 241 -38.86 -30.45 -78.07
C ASN A 241 -39.03 -31.55 -79.13
N THR A 242 -40.27 -31.81 -79.54
CA THR A 242 -40.56 -32.81 -80.58
C THR A 242 -40.08 -32.43 -81.98
N ASP A 243 -39.67 -31.17 -82.18
CA ASP A 243 -39.18 -30.62 -83.45
C ASP A 243 -37.65 -30.64 -83.58
N GLY A 244 -36.93 -31.21 -82.60
CA GLY A 244 -35.47 -31.32 -82.62
C GLY A 244 -34.72 -30.14 -82.00
N THR A 245 -35.43 -29.12 -81.48
CA THR A 245 -34.84 -28.04 -80.69
C THR A 245 -34.84 -28.36 -79.19
N PHE A 246 -34.12 -27.58 -78.38
CA PHE A 246 -34.18 -27.66 -76.91
C PHE A 246 -34.75 -26.37 -76.32
N THR A 247 -35.60 -26.47 -75.32
CA THR A 247 -36.06 -25.30 -74.53
C THR A 247 -35.29 -25.26 -73.22
N PHE A 248 -34.49 -24.22 -73.03
CA PHE A 248 -33.92 -23.83 -71.74
C PHE A 248 -34.89 -22.87 -71.04
N THR A 249 -35.28 -23.16 -69.81
CA THR A 249 -36.07 -22.23 -68.98
C THR A 249 -35.19 -21.71 -67.85
N ASP A 250 -35.01 -20.39 -67.79
CA ASP A 250 -34.20 -19.73 -66.77
C ASP A 250 -34.91 -19.69 -65.40
N GLU A 251 -34.19 -19.16 -64.39
CA GLU A 251 -34.68 -18.98 -63.03
C GLU A 251 -35.91 -18.06 -62.89
N ALA A 252 -36.17 -17.21 -63.89
CA ALA A 252 -37.35 -16.34 -63.95
C ALA A 252 -38.54 -17.01 -64.66
N GLY A 253 -38.39 -18.26 -65.10
CA GLY A 253 -39.41 -19.01 -65.82
C GLY A 253 -39.50 -18.67 -67.31
N GLN A 254 -38.52 -17.96 -67.87
CA GLN A 254 -38.55 -17.50 -69.24
C GLN A 254 -37.92 -18.54 -70.18
N PRO A 255 -38.64 -18.99 -71.24
CA PRO A 255 -38.12 -19.98 -72.17
C PRO A 255 -37.21 -19.34 -73.23
N THR A 256 -36.05 -19.95 -73.44
CA THR A 256 -35.13 -19.70 -74.56
C THR A 256 -35.03 -20.96 -75.40
N ILE A 257 -35.32 -20.85 -76.70
CA ILE A 257 -35.18 -21.97 -77.64
C ILE A 257 -33.73 -22.00 -78.16
N ILE A 258 -33.07 -23.13 -77.96
CA ILE A 258 -31.75 -23.44 -78.49
C ILE A 258 -31.94 -24.33 -79.70
N ASP A 259 -31.64 -23.76 -80.87
CA ASP A 259 -31.65 -24.47 -82.14
C ASP A 259 -30.23 -24.91 -82.49
N VAL A 260 -30.02 -26.23 -82.52
CA VAL A 260 -28.75 -26.87 -82.84
C VAL A 260 -28.67 -27.35 -84.29
N SER A 261 -29.65 -27.00 -85.13
CA SER A 261 -29.73 -27.42 -86.53
C SER A 261 -28.51 -27.01 -87.38
N ASN A 262 -27.75 -25.99 -86.97
CA ASN A 262 -26.54 -25.52 -87.65
C ASN A 262 -25.22 -26.12 -87.13
N LEU A 263 -25.25 -27.03 -86.15
CA LEU A 263 -24.02 -27.70 -85.68
C LEU A 263 -23.64 -28.84 -86.64
N GLN A 264 -22.59 -28.60 -87.44
CA GLN A 264 -22.05 -29.56 -88.40
C GLN A 264 -21.26 -30.67 -87.67
N THR A 265 -21.43 -31.92 -88.10
CA THR A 265 -20.67 -33.07 -87.59
C THR A 265 -20.12 -33.88 -88.76
N LEU A 266 -18.82 -34.21 -88.72
CA LEU A 266 -18.19 -35.04 -89.74
C LEU A 266 -18.83 -36.45 -89.74
N THR A 267 -19.45 -36.83 -90.86
CA THR A 267 -20.28 -38.04 -90.93
C THR A 267 -19.44 -39.28 -91.19
N THR A 268 -18.46 -39.22 -92.09
CA THR A 268 -17.49 -40.31 -92.31
C THR A 268 -16.13 -39.80 -92.76
N LEU A 269 -15.09 -40.50 -92.32
CA LEU A 269 -13.71 -40.32 -92.79
C LEU A 269 -13.19 -41.69 -93.18
N VAL A 270 -12.98 -41.93 -94.47
CA VAL A 270 -12.60 -43.24 -94.99
C VAL A 270 -11.45 -43.09 -95.97
N LEU A 271 -10.48 -44.00 -95.90
CA LEU A 271 -9.48 -44.15 -96.94
C LEU A 271 -10.20 -44.63 -98.19
N ASN A 272 -10.06 -43.90 -99.29
CA ASN A 272 -10.76 -44.24 -100.51
C ASN A 272 -10.11 -45.48 -101.18
N ALA A 273 -10.74 -46.01 -102.23
CA ALA A 273 -10.29 -47.23 -102.88
C ALA A 273 -8.91 -47.12 -103.56
N ASP A 274 -8.38 -45.90 -103.75
CA ASP A 274 -7.04 -45.69 -104.33
C ASP A 274 -5.92 -45.79 -103.28
N ASN A 275 -6.25 -45.86 -101.99
CA ASN A 275 -5.34 -45.92 -100.83
C ASN A 275 -4.36 -44.73 -100.71
N THR A 276 -4.54 -43.68 -101.48
CA THR A 276 -3.70 -42.47 -101.51
C THR A 276 -4.44 -41.20 -101.10
N HIS A 277 -5.78 -41.24 -101.03
CA HIS A 277 -6.58 -40.14 -100.47
C HIS A 277 -7.50 -40.61 -99.34
N ILE A 278 -7.74 -39.71 -98.41
CA ILE A 278 -8.86 -39.83 -97.46
C ILE A 278 -10.02 -38.99 -97.99
N ASP A 279 -11.18 -39.63 -98.12
CA ASP A 279 -12.44 -38.97 -98.44
C ASP A 279 -13.11 -38.56 -97.12
N TYR A 280 -13.37 -37.26 -96.97
CA TYR A 280 -14.23 -36.74 -95.92
C TYR A 280 -15.63 -36.47 -96.51
N THR A 281 -16.67 -36.99 -95.87
CA THR A 281 -18.07 -36.72 -96.24
C THR A 281 -18.74 -35.91 -95.14
N ASP A 282 -19.22 -34.71 -95.48
CA ASP A 282 -19.97 -33.86 -94.56
C ASP A 282 -21.41 -34.37 -94.31
N GLU A 283 -22.13 -33.73 -93.38
CA GLU A 283 -23.51 -34.07 -93.04
C GLU A 283 -24.52 -33.83 -94.19
N HIS A 284 -24.10 -33.13 -95.24
CA HIS A 284 -24.89 -32.89 -96.46
C HIS A 284 -24.55 -33.92 -97.56
N GLY A 285 -23.66 -34.87 -97.29
CA GLY A 285 -23.25 -35.92 -98.23
C GLY A 285 -22.22 -35.46 -99.26
N VAL A 286 -21.60 -34.28 -99.07
CA VAL A 286 -20.56 -33.77 -99.98
C VAL A 286 -19.22 -34.41 -99.61
N VAL A 287 -18.60 -35.05 -100.60
CA VAL A 287 -17.29 -35.70 -100.45
C VAL A 287 -16.18 -34.76 -100.89
N THR A 288 -15.15 -34.62 -100.08
CA THR A 288 -13.91 -33.93 -100.45
C THR A 288 -12.71 -34.81 -100.14
N GLN A 289 -11.71 -34.79 -101.03
CA GLN A 289 -10.56 -35.71 -100.97
C GLN A 289 -9.29 -34.99 -100.50
N LEU A 290 -8.60 -35.59 -99.54
CA LEU A 290 -7.30 -35.13 -99.05
C LEU A 290 -6.19 -36.09 -99.49
N ASN A 291 -5.19 -35.60 -100.22
CA ASN A 291 -4.08 -36.39 -100.74
C ASN A 291 -3.03 -36.67 -99.66
N LEU A 292 -2.74 -37.95 -99.39
CA LEU A 292 -1.77 -38.40 -98.39
C LEU A 292 -0.35 -38.61 -98.94
N THR A 293 -0.16 -38.54 -100.26
CA THR A 293 1.10 -38.90 -100.92
C THR A 293 2.28 -38.02 -100.48
N ASP A 294 2.01 -36.75 -100.18
CA ASP A 294 3.03 -35.80 -99.72
C ASP A 294 3.30 -35.92 -98.20
N LEU A 295 2.33 -36.44 -97.43
CA LEU A 295 2.44 -36.59 -95.98
C LEU A 295 3.29 -37.82 -95.60
N VAL A 296 3.12 -38.94 -96.32
CA VAL A 296 3.79 -40.22 -96.03
C VAL A 296 5.26 -40.22 -96.45
N LYS A 297 5.63 -39.50 -97.53
CA LYS A 297 7.03 -39.35 -97.96
C LYS A 297 7.93 -38.60 -96.96
N ASN A 298 7.35 -37.82 -96.05
CA ASN A 298 8.09 -36.99 -95.09
C ASN A 298 8.34 -37.69 -93.74
N LEU A 299 7.81 -38.91 -93.52
CA LEU A 299 7.83 -39.58 -92.21
C LEU A 299 8.52 -40.95 -92.19
N GLU A 300 9.09 -41.44 -93.30
CA GLU A 300 9.83 -42.70 -93.31
C GLU A 300 11.35 -42.48 -93.30
N THR A 301 12.02 -42.86 -92.19
CA THR A 301 13.44 -43.26 -92.17
C THR A 301 13.65 -44.44 -91.22
N LEU A 302 14.30 -45.50 -91.70
CA LEU A 302 14.66 -46.72 -90.93
C LEU A 302 16.10 -46.59 -90.42
N THR A 303 16.29 -46.38 -89.12
CA THR A 303 17.63 -46.31 -88.47
C THR A 303 17.90 -47.55 -87.61
N VAL A 304 19.03 -48.23 -87.84
CA VAL A 304 19.61 -49.26 -86.95
C VAL A 304 21.02 -48.80 -86.53
N LEU A 305 21.29 -48.84 -85.22
CA LEU A 305 22.54 -48.42 -84.57
C LEU A 305 23.19 -49.64 -83.88
N ASP A 306 24.49 -49.86 -84.08
CA ASP A 306 25.23 -51.01 -83.56
C ASP A 306 26.58 -50.60 -82.94
N TYR A 307 26.98 -51.23 -81.83
CA TYR A 307 28.17 -50.88 -81.04
C TYR A 307 29.11 -52.07 -80.87
N ASP A 308 30.38 -51.89 -81.25
CA ASP A 308 31.43 -52.89 -81.12
C ASP A 308 32.39 -52.53 -79.98
N ILE A 309 32.23 -53.23 -78.85
CA ILE A 309 33.04 -53.05 -77.65
C ILE A 309 34.50 -53.45 -77.83
N THR A 310 34.83 -54.31 -78.80
CA THR A 310 36.22 -54.75 -79.01
C THR A 310 37.04 -53.74 -79.78
N THR A 311 36.40 -52.90 -80.59
CA THR A 311 37.07 -51.83 -81.35
C THR A 311 36.77 -50.43 -80.82
N ASN A 312 35.91 -50.31 -79.79
CA ASN A 312 35.40 -49.06 -79.21
C ASN A 312 34.83 -48.11 -80.29
N ARG A 313 33.95 -48.66 -81.13
CA ARG A 313 33.33 -47.94 -82.26
C ARG A 313 31.82 -48.04 -82.22
N LEU A 314 31.17 -46.93 -82.59
CA LEU A 314 29.74 -46.90 -82.89
C LEU A 314 29.54 -46.85 -84.41
N SER A 315 28.60 -47.63 -84.92
CA SER A 315 28.26 -47.65 -86.35
C SER A 315 26.76 -47.48 -86.58
N TYR A 316 26.39 -46.65 -87.55
CA TYR A 316 24.99 -46.44 -87.95
C TYR A 316 24.85 -46.47 -89.48
N LYS A 317 23.70 -46.94 -89.96
CA LYS A 317 23.35 -46.96 -91.38
C LYS A 317 22.43 -45.78 -91.70
N ASP A 318 22.82 -44.95 -92.67
CA ASP A 318 22.02 -43.79 -93.09
C ASP A 318 20.95 -44.15 -94.14
N GLU A 319 20.12 -43.18 -94.52
CA GLU A 319 18.98 -43.32 -95.44
C GLU A 319 19.40 -43.70 -96.88
N SER A 320 20.69 -43.58 -97.21
CA SER A 320 21.27 -44.03 -98.47
C SER A 320 21.78 -45.48 -98.43
N GLY A 321 21.74 -46.10 -97.25
CA GLY A 321 22.19 -47.46 -96.99
C GLY A 321 23.69 -47.59 -96.71
N ALA A 322 24.42 -46.49 -96.52
CA ALA A 322 25.84 -46.50 -96.21
C ALA A 322 26.09 -46.61 -94.69
N ILE A 323 27.08 -47.41 -94.27
CA ILE A 323 27.48 -47.52 -92.86
C ILE A 323 28.55 -46.47 -92.54
N LYS A 324 28.29 -45.63 -91.54
CA LYS A 324 29.26 -44.66 -91.00
C LYS A 324 29.77 -45.12 -89.65
N ASN A 325 31.10 -45.09 -89.48
CA ASN A 325 31.78 -45.54 -88.27
C ASN A 325 32.41 -44.37 -87.52
N ILE A 326 32.08 -44.22 -86.24
CA ILE A 326 32.65 -43.21 -85.34
C ILE A 326 33.67 -43.89 -84.40
N ASN A 327 34.91 -43.42 -84.42
CA ASN A 327 35.99 -43.92 -83.56
C ASN A 327 36.07 -43.08 -82.28
N LEU A 328 36.02 -43.70 -81.11
CA LEU A 328 36.00 -42.97 -79.83
C LEU A 328 37.38 -42.76 -79.18
N GLY A 329 38.48 -43.33 -79.73
CA GLY A 329 39.86 -43.12 -79.24
C GLY A 329 40.13 -43.68 -77.82
N VAL A 330 41.41 -43.78 -77.42
CA VAL A 330 41.84 -44.37 -76.13
C VAL A 330 42.67 -43.41 -75.27
N GLY A 331 42.27 -43.25 -74.00
CA GLY A 331 43.06 -42.64 -72.92
C GLY A 331 42.59 -43.18 -71.57
N SER A 332 43.51 -43.58 -70.69
CA SER A 332 43.24 -44.22 -69.39
C SER A 332 44.04 -43.54 -68.29
N VAL A 333 43.43 -43.37 -67.11
CA VAL A 333 44.05 -42.86 -65.88
C VAL A 333 43.87 -43.94 -64.81
N ILE A 334 44.96 -44.34 -64.15
CA ILE A 334 44.94 -45.38 -63.11
C ILE A 334 45.62 -44.82 -61.85
N TYR A 335 44.96 -44.98 -60.70
CA TYR A 335 45.52 -44.64 -59.38
C TYR A 335 45.91 -45.92 -58.65
N ASP A 336 47.11 -45.95 -58.08
CA ASP A 336 47.57 -47.02 -57.19
C ASP A 336 47.59 -46.52 -55.73
N GLY A 337 46.64 -47.02 -54.94
CA GLY A 337 46.49 -46.67 -53.53
C GLY A 337 47.56 -47.27 -52.60
N ILE A 338 48.39 -48.20 -53.06
CA ILE A 338 49.49 -48.76 -52.27
C ILE A 338 50.72 -47.84 -52.36
N THR A 339 50.98 -47.27 -53.54
CA THR A 339 52.13 -46.37 -53.78
C THR A 339 51.76 -44.88 -53.75
N ASN A 340 50.48 -44.56 -53.55
CA ASN A 340 49.90 -43.22 -53.59
C ASN A 340 50.37 -42.39 -54.79
N THR A 341 50.33 -43.01 -55.96
CA THR A 341 50.80 -42.45 -57.24
C THR A 341 49.67 -42.51 -58.27
N ILE A 342 49.50 -41.43 -59.03
CA ILE A 342 48.58 -41.38 -60.19
C ILE A 342 49.42 -41.51 -61.46
N THR A 343 49.05 -42.45 -62.33
CA THR A 343 49.70 -42.66 -63.64
C THR A 343 48.73 -42.34 -64.77
N TYR A 344 49.16 -41.45 -65.66
CA TYR A 344 48.44 -41.08 -66.88
C TYR A 344 49.10 -41.70 -68.12
N LYS A 345 48.31 -42.40 -68.96
CA LYS A 345 48.74 -42.92 -70.27
C LYS A 345 48.18 -42.07 -71.40
N ASN A 346 49.06 -41.38 -72.12
CA ASN A 346 48.65 -40.54 -73.25
C ASN A 346 48.29 -41.36 -74.51
N ALA A 347 47.75 -40.69 -75.53
CA ALA A 347 47.27 -41.31 -76.78
C ALA A 347 48.36 -42.06 -77.58
N ASN A 348 49.64 -41.92 -77.22
CA ASN A 348 50.77 -42.64 -77.81
C ASN A 348 51.25 -43.83 -76.93
N GLY A 349 50.57 -44.11 -75.82
CA GLY A 349 50.83 -45.26 -74.94
C GLY A 349 51.92 -45.06 -73.89
N VAL A 350 52.40 -43.83 -73.66
CA VAL A 350 53.46 -43.52 -72.69
C VAL A 350 52.88 -43.15 -71.33
N ASP A 351 53.39 -43.78 -70.28
CA ASP A 351 53.02 -43.54 -68.87
C ASP A 351 53.81 -42.38 -68.26
N THR A 352 53.16 -41.57 -67.42
CA THR A 352 53.80 -40.52 -66.61
C THR A 352 53.23 -40.55 -65.19
N ASP A 353 54.13 -40.65 -64.20
CA ASP A 353 53.78 -40.82 -62.79
C ASP A 353 53.88 -39.52 -61.99
N LEU A 354 52.93 -39.30 -61.08
CA LEU A 354 52.95 -38.20 -60.11
C LEU A 354 52.76 -38.75 -58.68
N VAL A 355 53.80 -38.64 -57.85
CA VAL A 355 53.86 -39.21 -56.49
C VAL A 355 53.28 -38.25 -55.43
N LEU A 356 52.32 -38.75 -54.65
CA LEU A 356 51.61 -38.15 -53.51
C LEU A 356 52.44 -38.04 -52.20
N ASN A 357 52.62 -36.87 -51.56
CA ASN A 357 53.23 -36.79 -50.19
C ASN A 357 52.22 -37.20 -49.09
N HIS A 358 52.66 -37.89 -48.03
CA HIS A 358 51.84 -38.22 -46.84
C HIS A 358 52.33 -37.50 -45.57
N THR A 359 51.42 -36.86 -44.81
CA THR A 359 51.65 -36.40 -43.43
C THR A 359 50.61 -37.02 -42.51
N ASN A 360 51.03 -37.54 -41.34
CA ASN A 360 50.13 -38.12 -40.34
C ASN A 360 50.49 -37.59 -38.94
N LEU A 361 49.48 -37.44 -38.07
CA LEU A 361 49.58 -37.00 -36.68
C LEU A 361 48.76 -37.96 -35.82
N THR A 362 49.42 -38.58 -34.85
CA THR A 362 48.84 -39.59 -33.96
C THR A 362 49.22 -39.30 -32.52
N TYR A 363 48.27 -39.43 -31.60
CA TYR A 363 48.53 -39.32 -30.16
C TYR A 363 48.74 -40.71 -29.58
N ASP A 364 49.87 -40.92 -28.93
CA ASP A 364 50.15 -42.15 -28.20
C ASP A 364 49.57 -42.02 -26.78
N THR A 365 48.47 -42.71 -26.53
CA THR A 365 47.77 -42.67 -25.24
C THR A 365 48.55 -43.33 -24.11
N ASP A 366 49.44 -44.27 -24.42
CA ASP A 366 50.21 -45.02 -23.43
C ASP A 366 51.43 -44.22 -22.98
N LEU A 367 52.08 -43.50 -23.91
CA LEU A 367 53.23 -42.64 -23.63
C LEU A 367 52.86 -41.18 -23.32
N GLN A 368 51.61 -40.77 -23.56
CA GLN A 368 51.13 -39.39 -23.43
C GLN A 368 51.95 -38.38 -24.25
N GLU A 369 52.34 -38.79 -25.46
CA GLU A 369 53.10 -37.96 -26.40
C GLU A 369 52.34 -37.74 -27.71
N LEU A 370 52.48 -36.55 -28.27
CA LEU A 370 51.98 -36.25 -29.61
C LEU A 370 53.07 -36.62 -30.64
N ILE A 371 52.76 -37.52 -31.58
CA ILE A 371 53.71 -38.02 -32.59
C ILE A 371 53.25 -37.57 -33.98
N TYR A 372 54.11 -36.92 -34.76
CA TYR A 372 53.77 -36.50 -36.12
C TYR A 372 54.89 -36.70 -37.14
N VAL A 373 54.49 -36.98 -38.38
CA VAL A 373 55.40 -37.08 -39.54
C VAL A 373 55.33 -35.76 -40.32
N ASN A 374 56.46 -35.06 -40.42
CA ASN A 374 56.53 -33.77 -41.09
C ASN A 374 56.46 -33.91 -42.63
N SER A 375 56.37 -32.80 -43.36
CA SER A 375 56.24 -32.76 -44.83
C SER A 375 57.43 -33.33 -45.62
N LEU A 376 58.50 -33.76 -44.94
CA LEU A 376 59.63 -34.48 -45.53
C LEU A 376 59.62 -35.98 -45.19
N GLY A 377 58.59 -36.47 -44.48
CA GLY A 377 58.44 -37.88 -44.12
C GLY A 377 59.13 -38.29 -42.82
N VAL A 378 59.57 -37.36 -41.96
CA VAL A 378 60.32 -37.66 -40.72
C VAL A 378 59.44 -37.54 -39.47
N THR A 379 59.52 -38.51 -38.56
CA THR A 379 58.74 -38.58 -37.30
C THR A 379 59.34 -37.72 -36.18
N GLN A 380 58.50 -36.97 -35.46
CA GLN A 380 58.86 -36.18 -34.26
C GLN A 380 57.88 -36.39 -33.10
N THR A 381 58.34 -36.19 -31.86
CA THR A 381 57.59 -36.41 -30.61
C THR A 381 57.61 -35.20 -29.67
N ILE A 382 56.49 -34.95 -28.98
CA ILE A 382 56.34 -33.92 -27.93
C ILE A 382 55.67 -34.54 -26.69
N GLY A 383 56.37 -34.55 -25.55
CA GLY A 383 55.85 -35.06 -24.28
C GLY A 383 55.00 -34.05 -23.50
N LEU A 384 53.77 -34.44 -23.13
CA LEU A 384 52.76 -33.55 -22.54
C LEU A 384 52.69 -33.60 -21.00
N ALA A 385 53.30 -34.60 -20.35
CA ALA A 385 53.18 -34.84 -18.90
C ALA A 385 53.81 -33.72 -18.02
N ALA A 386 54.77 -32.95 -18.53
CA ALA A 386 55.45 -31.90 -17.75
C ALA A 386 54.68 -30.56 -17.69
N LEU A 387 53.62 -30.39 -18.49
CA LEU A 387 52.96 -29.08 -18.65
C LEU A 387 51.73 -28.87 -17.73
N VAL A 388 51.20 -29.93 -17.10
CA VAL A 388 49.91 -29.88 -16.35
C VAL A 388 50.05 -30.04 -14.83
N ALA A 389 51.17 -30.56 -14.30
CA ALA A 389 51.31 -30.86 -12.87
C ALA A 389 51.68 -29.66 -11.97
N ALA A 390 51.92 -28.46 -12.50
CA ALA A 390 52.53 -27.36 -11.74
C ALA A 390 51.56 -26.27 -11.24
N ASN A 391 50.23 -26.36 -11.43
CA ASN A 391 49.36 -25.20 -11.14
C ASN A 391 48.03 -25.44 -10.41
N THR A 392 47.93 -26.48 -9.57
CA THR A 392 46.76 -26.63 -8.67
C THR A 392 47.23 -27.47 -7.48
N ILE A 393 47.31 -27.02 -6.22
CA ILE A 393 46.19 -26.92 -5.27
C ILE A 393 46.71 -26.14 -4.04
N ASN A 394 46.45 -24.84 -3.98
CA ASN A 394 46.31 -24.11 -2.71
C ASN A 394 44.84 -23.72 -2.62
N ARG A 395 44.13 -24.23 -1.63
CA ARG A 395 42.68 -24.08 -1.49
C ARG A 395 42.35 -23.65 -0.07
N LEU A 396 41.48 -22.66 0.09
CA LEU A 396 40.94 -22.21 1.37
C LEU A 396 39.42 -22.30 1.29
N GLU A 397 38.82 -23.10 2.16
CA GLU A 397 37.38 -23.37 2.17
C GLU A 397 36.81 -23.05 3.55
N LEU A 398 35.70 -22.32 3.58
CA LEU A 398 34.92 -22.08 4.79
C LEU A 398 33.67 -22.96 4.73
N ASN A 399 33.45 -23.79 5.75
CA ASN A 399 32.22 -24.56 5.91
C ASN A 399 31.53 -24.15 7.19
N ASN A 400 30.58 -23.22 7.08
CA ASN A 400 29.79 -22.59 8.14
C ASN A 400 30.63 -22.03 9.31
N THR A 401 31.12 -22.92 10.15
CA THR A 401 31.86 -22.62 11.39
C THR A 401 33.33 -23.01 11.35
N GLU A 402 33.82 -23.62 10.27
CA GLU A 402 35.20 -24.12 10.21
C GLU A 402 35.92 -23.65 8.94
N LEU A 403 37.07 -23.00 9.12
CA LEU A 403 37.93 -22.55 8.02
C LEU A 403 39.04 -23.56 7.80
N THR A 404 39.07 -24.20 6.63
CA THR A 404 40.04 -25.24 6.27
C THR A 404 40.96 -24.75 5.16
N SER A 405 42.26 -24.73 5.42
CA SER A 405 43.29 -24.48 4.41
C SER A 405 43.89 -25.81 3.95
N THR A 406 44.09 -25.98 2.65
CA THR A 406 44.81 -27.11 2.05
C THR A 406 45.96 -26.58 1.21
N VAL A 407 47.19 -26.88 1.65
CA VAL A 407 48.42 -26.51 0.95
C VAL A 407 49.14 -27.79 0.58
N ASN A 408 49.38 -28.01 -0.72
CA ASN A 408 50.07 -29.20 -1.24
C ASN A 408 49.46 -30.53 -0.72
N GLY A 409 48.13 -30.58 -0.61
CA GLY A 409 47.38 -31.76 -0.15
C GLY A 409 47.33 -31.97 1.37
N VAL A 410 47.94 -31.09 2.17
CA VAL A 410 47.85 -31.15 3.64
C VAL A 410 46.80 -30.15 4.12
N ALA A 411 45.77 -30.65 4.81
CA ALA A 411 44.69 -29.83 5.34
C ALA A 411 44.91 -29.45 6.82
N ALA A 412 44.59 -28.21 7.18
CA ALA A 412 44.52 -27.73 8.55
C ALA A 412 43.25 -26.89 8.73
N SER A 413 42.52 -27.10 9.83
CA SER A 413 41.25 -26.41 10.11
C SER A 413 41.28 -25.61 11.42
N VAL A 414 40.45 -24.57 11.47
CA VAL A 414 40.20 -23.74 12.66
C VAL A 414 38.69 -23.65 12.88
N ASP A 415 38.23 -24.03 14.07
CA ASP A 415 36.85 -23.82 14.52
C ASP A 415 36.65 -22.35 14.91
N LEU A 416 35.63 -21.72 14.33
CA LEU A 416 35.30 -20.32 14.51
C LEU A 416 34.10 -20.08 15.44
N ARG A 417 33.46 -21.13 16.01
CA ARG A 417 32.24 -20.97 16.82
C ARG A 417 32.39 -19.97 17.97
N ASP A 418 33.47 -20.08 18.74
CA ASP A 418 33.72 -19.22 19.90
C ASP A 418 33.95 -17.76 19.47
N VAL A 419 34.61 -17.54 18.33
CA VAL A 419 34.87 -16.20 17.77
C VAL A 419 33.59 -15.59 17.19
N ILE A 420 32.74 -16.41 16.55
CA ILE A 420 31.44 -15.99 16.00
C ILE A 420 30.48 -15.60 17.13
N GLN A 421 30.46 -16.32 18.25
CA GLN A 421 29.58 -16.02 19.38
C GLN A 421 30.01 -14.81 20.20
N ALA A 422 31.31 -14.53 20.31
CA ALA A 422 31.84 -13.45 21.14
C ALA A 422 31.39 -12.03 20.70
N GLU A 423 31.02 -11.84 19.43
CA GLU A 423 30.56 -10.54 18.89
C GLU A 423 29.09 -10.50 18.47
N GLN A 424 28.32 -11.57 18.69
CA GLN A 424 26.89 -11.56 18.39
C GLN A 424 26.13 -10.72 19.43
N LYS A 425 25.43 -9.68 18.96
CA LYS A 425 24.50 -8.89 19.79
C LYS A 425 23.28 -9.75 20.15
N THR A 426 23.07 -10.02 21.43
CA THR A 426 21.84 -10.66 21.92
C THR A 426 20.71 -9.63 21.99
N THR A 427 19.61 -9.89 21.29
CA THR A 427 18.37 -9.10 21.42
C THR A 427 17.38 -9.89 22.29
N THR A 428 16.80 -9.25 23.31
CA THR A 428 15.78 -9.86 24.18
C THR A 428 14.47 -9.11 24.02
N VAL A 429 13.38 -9.83 23.78
CA VAL A 429 12.02 -9.30 23.75
C VAL A 429 11.30 -9.80 25.01
N VAL A 430 10.67 -8.91 25.77
CA VAL A 430 10.03 -9.21 27.08
C VAL A 430 8.56 -8.78 27.08
N ASP A 431 7.78 -9.41 27.95
CA ASP A 431 6.37 -9.07 28.17
C ASP A 431 6.20 -7.59 28.58
N GLY A 432 5.14 -6.98 28.06
CA GLY A 432 4.69 -5.64 28.43
C GLY A 432 3.49 -5.71 29.37
N MET A 433 3.04 -4.57 29.89
CA MET A 433 1.90 -4.53 30.82
C MET A 433 0.60 -5.12 30.22
N ASN A 434 0.42 -5.01 28.90
CA ASN A 434 -0.77 -5.47 28.17
C ASN A 434 -0.45 -6.41 27.00
N THR A 435 0.79 -6.91 26.91
CA THR A 435 1.26 -7.76 25.81
C THR A 435 2.06 -8.93 26.35
N THR A 436 1.85 -10.10 25.77
CA THR A 436 2.67 -11.29 26.04
C THR A 436 3.53 -11.60 24.83
N VAL A 437 4.73 -12.11 25.06
CA VAL A 437 5.70 -12.47 24.04
C VAL A 437 5.89 -13.97 24.09
N GLU A 438 5.55 -14.63 22.99
CA GLU A 438 5.85 -16.04 22.77
C GLU A 438 7.01 -16.13 21.78
N SER A 439 7.87 -17.14 21.94
CA SER A 439 8.99 -17.37 21.03
C SER A 439 9.06 -18.83 20.62
N GLU A 440 9.37 -19.06 19.34
CA GLU A 440 9.63 -20.38 18.79
C GLU A 440 10.93 -20.36 17.98
N THR A 441 11.79 -21.35 18.19
CA THR A 441 12.99 -21.54 17.36
C THR A 441 12.62 -22.33 16.11
N VAL A 442 12.77 -21.70 14.94
CA VAL A 442 12.53 -22.33 13.63
C VAL A 442 13.83 -22.30 12.84
N GLY A 443 14.53 -23.44 12.80
CA GLY A 443 15.88 -23.52 12.24
C GLY A 443 16.87 -22.70 13.06
N ASP A 444 17.62 -21.81 12.40
CA ASP A 444 18.60 -20.92 13.03
C ASP A 444 18.00 -19.58 13.52
N ASN A 445 16.69 -19.37 13.37
CA ASN A 445 16.00 -18.15 13.77
C ASN A 445 15.13 -18.37 15.01
N ILE A 446 15.01 -17.33 15.83
CA ILE A 446 13.99 -17.24 16.89
C ILE A 446 12.89 -16.31 16.39
N ASN A 447 11.72 -16.85 16.13
CA ASN A 447 10.54 -16.06 15.81
C ASN A 447 9.89 -15.59 17.11
N TYR A 448 9.68 -14.28 17.24
CA TYR A 448 8.95 -13.68 18.35
C TYR A 448 7.55 -13.30 17.89
N LYS A 449 6.53 -13.73 18.64
CA LYS A 449 5.15 -13.31 18.45
C LYS A 449 4.72 -12.47 19.65
N VAL A 450 4.41 -11.20 19.40
CA VAL A 450 3.86 -10.30 20.42
C VAL A 450 2.33 -10.36 20.32
N ASN A 451 1.70 -10.91 21.35
CA ASN A 451 0.25 -11.00 21.45
C ASN A 451 -0.27 -9.82 22.29
N VAL A 452 -1.39 -9.25 21.87
CA VAL A 452 -2.17 -8.27 22.65
C VAL A 452 -3.47 -8.97 23.08
N ASN A 453 -3.87 -8.83 24.34
CA ASN A 453 -5.15 -9.35 24.80
C ASN A 453 -6.30 -8.60 24.11
N THR A 454 -6.89 -9.22 23.10
CA THR A 454 -8.08 -8.72 22.41
C THR A 454 -9.30 -8.86 23.31
N ALA A 455 -10.20 -7.89 23.23
CA ALA A 455 -11.49 -7.99 23.89
C ALA A 455 -12.33 -9.10 23.24
N SER A 456 -13.08 -9.85 24.05
CA SER A 456 -13.98 -10.92 23.64
C SER A 456 -15.33 -10.78 24.34
N GLY A 457 -16.35 -11.51 23.87
CA GLY A 457 -17.67 -11.50 24.51
C GLY A 457 -17.69 -11.86 26.01
N ALA A 458 -16.59 -12.42 26.54
CA ALA A 458 -16.41 -12.75 27.96
C ALA A 458 -15.43 -11.84 28.72
N SER A 459 -14.56 -11.09 28.04
CA SER A 459 -13.48 -10.30 28.66
C SER A 459 -13.22 -9.00 27.90
N LEU A 460 -13.22 -7.86 28.59
CA LEU A 460 -13.09 -6.54 27.94
C LEU A 460 -11.67 -6.24 27.38
N GLY A 461 -10.70 -7.13 27.59
CA GLY A 461 -9.31 -6.89 27.18
C GLY A 461 -8.78 -5.57 27.76
N VAL A 462 -8.30 -4.67 26.88
CA VAL A 462 -7.82 -3.32 27.24
C VAL A 462 -8.91 -2.25 27.34
N VAL A 463 -10.15 -2.56 26.95
CA VAL A 463 -11.27 -1.62 26.99
C VAL A 463 -11.80 -1.55 28.43
N LYS A 464 -11.82 -0.35 29.03
CA LYS A 464 -12.40 -0.14 30.37
C LYS A 464 -13.82 0.42 30.23
N GLU A 465 -14.80 -0.32 30.70
CA GLU A 465 -16.16 0.18 30.89
C GLU A 465 -16.42 0.53 32.37
N ALA A 466 -17.43 1.35 32.64
CA ALA A 466 -17.93 1.61 33.99
C ALA A 466 -18.34 0.30 34.69
N ALA A 467 -17.86 0.10 35.92
CA ALA A 467 -18.13 -1.10 36.72
C ALA A 467 -19.61 -1.31 37.07
N THR A 468 -20.43 -0.26 36.91
CA THR A 468 -21.87 -0.27 37.19
C THR A 468 -22.60 0.33 35.99
N GLN A 469 -23.64 -0.34 35.51
CA GLN A 469 -24.47 0.08 34.36
C GLN A 469 -23.74 0.05 33.00
N SER A 470 -23.10 -1.08 32.69
CA SER A 470 -22.54 -1.35 31.36
C SER A 470 -23.55 -1.08 30.23
N THR A 471 -23.16 -0.23 29.31
CA THR A 471 -23.84 0.14 28.06
C THR A 471 -23.22 -0.49 26.83
N VAL A 472 -22.01 -1.04 26.93
CA VAL A 472 -21.24 -1.69 25.88
C VAL A 472 -21.36 -3.19 26.03
N LYS A 473 -21.70 -3.87 24.93
CA LYS A 473 -21.67 -5.32 24.78
C LYS A 473 -20.59 -5.69 23.78
N ILE A 474 -19.90 -6.78 24.07
CA ILE A 474 -18.95 -7.40 23.14
C ILE A 474 -19.57 -8.72 22.71
N ASN A 475 -19.65 -8.98 21.40
CA ASN A 475 -20.10 -10.28 20.91
C ASN A 475 -18.93 -11.29 20.87
N GLU A 476 -19.21 -12.54 20.49
CA GLU A 476 -18.19 -13.59 20.41
C GLU A 476 -17.08 -13.27 19.41
N ASP A 477 -17.37 -12.44 18.40
CA ASP A 477 -16.43 -11.98 17.38
C ASP A 477 -15.62 -10.73 17.81
N GLY A 478 -15.83 -10.21 19.02
CA GLY A 478 -15.11 -9.05 19.55
C GLY A 478 -15.65 -7.69 19.11
N GLU A 479 -16.81 -7.64 18.43
CA GLU A 479 -17.44 -6.39 18.03
C GLU A 479 -18.06 -5.65 19.22
N LEU A 480 -17.80 -4.34 19.28
CA LEU A 480 -18.36 -3.44 20.29
C LEU A 480 -19.72 -2.94 19.83
N SER A 481 -20.75 -3.15 20.64
CA SER A 481 -22.11 -2.66 20.41
C SER A 481 -22.67 -1.98 21.65
N ILE A 482 -23.67 -1.10 21.48
CA ILE A 482 -24.35 -0.44 22.60
C ILE A 482 -25.66 -1.18 22.90
N ASP A 483 -25.92 -1.50 24.18
CA ASP A 483 -27.16 -2.12 24.62
C ASP A 483 -28.33 -1.13 24.67
N LEU A 484 -29.00 -0.95 23.54
CA LEU A 484 -30.15 -0.06 23.40
C LEU A 484 -31.37 -0.50 24.24
N THR A 485 -31.44 -1.76 24.69
CA THR A 485 -32.58 -2.24 25.49
C THR A 485 -32.65 -1.60 26.88
N ASN A 486 -31.51 -1.18 27.43
CA ASN A 486 -31.44 -0.43 28.70
C ASN A 486 -31.51 1.09 28.49
N LEU A 487 -31.37 1.58 27.25
CA LEU A 487 -31.34 3.02 26.94
C LEU A 487 -32.72 3.60 26.59
N ASN A 488 -33.65 2.77 26.04
CA ASN A 488 -34.92 3.22 25.47
C ASN A 488 -36.19 2.63 26.12
N ARG A 489 -36.17 2.26 27.41
CA ARG A 489 -37.33 1.61 28.05
C ARG A 489 -38.53 2.56 28.14
N ILE A 490 -39.70 2.10 27.67
CA ILE A 490 -40.98 2.82 27.72
C ILE A 490 -41.85 2.22 28.84
N VAL A 491 -42.46 3.07 29.66
CA VAL A 491 -43.39 2.70 30.73
C VAL A 491 -44.74 3.33 30.48
N GLU A 492 -45.78 2.51 30.42
CA GLU A 492 -47.18 2.97 30.42
C GLU A 492 -47.79 2.66 31.79
N THR A 493 -48.40 3.66 32.43
CA THR A 493 -48.98 3.48 33.77
C THR A 493 -50.29 4.25 33.93
N SER A 494 -51.25 3.64 34.63
CA SER A 494 -52.49 4.29 35.09
C SER A 494 -52.52 4.47 36.61
N VAL A 495 -51.40 4.23 37.28
CA VAL A 495 -51.20 4.39 38.73
C VAL A 495 -49.90 5.14 38.99
N SER A 496 -49.73 5.67 40.20
CA SER A 496 -48.50 6.38 40.57
C SER A 496 -47.25 5.50 40.39
N TYR A 497 -46.18 6.06 39.84
CA TYR A 497 -44.99 5.33 39.43
C TYR A 497 -43.70 6.06 39.84
N THR A 498 -42.71 5.32 40.33
CA THR A 498 -41.36 5.85 40.59
C THR A 498 -40.44 5.44 39.45
N VAL A 499 -39.86 6.44 38.78
CA VAL A 499 -39.06 6.27 37.59
C VAL A 499 -37.70 5.64 37.93
N SER A 500 -37.33 4.61 37.17
CA SER A 500 -36.03 3.96 37.23
C SER A 500 -35.04 4.62 36.26
N LEU A 501 -33.75 4.54 36.54
CA LEU A 501 -32.70 5.04 35.63
C LEU A 501 -32.66 4.31 34.27
N LYS A 502 -33.32 3.15 34.16
CA LYS A 502 -33.49 2.42 32.90
C LYS A 502 -34.59 3.01 32.02
N ASP A 503 -35.51 3.79 32.57
CA ASP A 503 -36.59 4.40 31.82
C ASP A 503 -36.08 5.52 30.92
N ALA A 504 -36.75 5.69 29.79
CA ALA A 504 -36.55 6.79 28.86
C ALA A 504 -37.86 7.56 28.65
N ILE A 505 -38.98 6.84 28.55
CA ILE A 505 -40.30 7.43 28.28
C ILE A 505 -41.31 6.90 29.29
N ILE A 506 -42.10 7.79 29.88
CA ILE A 506 -43.19 7.47 30.81
C ILE A 506 -44.49 8.08 30.28
N LEU A 507 -45.47 7.23 30.07
CA LEU A 507 -46.79 7.54 29.53
C LEU A 507 -47.84 7.35 30.63
N GLY A 508 -48.28 8.44 31.24
CA GLY A 508 -49.28 8.43 32.32
C GLY A 508 -50.71 8.52 31.79
N ASN A 509 -51.54 7.51 32.07
CA ASN A 509 -52.95 7.46 31.73
C ASN A 509 -53.80 7.85 32.93
N THR A 510 -54.43 9.01 32.88
CA THR A 510 -55.20 9.54 34.00
C THR A 510 -56.70 9.32 33.85
N ASN A 511 -57.17 8.42 32.97
CA ASN A 511 -58.61 8.15 32.78
C ASN A 511 -59.32 7.74 34.09
N GLY A 512 -58.61 7.10 35.02
CA GLY A 512 -59.16 6.60 36.29
C GLY A 512 -58.86 7.44 37.53
N GLY A 513 -58.16 8.57 37.39
CA GLY A 513 -57.70 9.40 38.52
C GLY A 513 -56.36 10.08 38.25
N HIS A 514 -55.91 10.93 39.19
CA HIS A 514 -54.59 11.56 39.12
C HIS A 514 -53.48 10.50 39.12
N VAL A 515 -52.44 10.72 38.32
CA VAL A 515 -51.25 9.85 38.27
C VAL A 515 -50.04 10.66 38.70
N ASN A 516 -49.31 10.15 39.70
CA ASN A 516 -48.11 10.80 40.22
C ASN A 516 -46.87 10.05 39.73
N ILE A 517 -45.95 10.76 39.07
CA ILE A 517 -44.67 10.25 38.60
C ILE A 517 -43.56 10.83 39.48
N THR A 518 -42.81 9.98 40.17
CA THR A 518 -41.68 10.41 41.01
C THR A 518 -40.37 10.17 40.25
N LEU A 519 -39.64 11.24 39.96
CA LEU A 519 -38.30 11.19 39.35
C LEU A 519 -37.29 10.59 40.32
N PRO A 520 -36.27 9.85 39.85
CA PRO A 520 -35.16 9.43 40.70
C PRO A 520 -34.31 10.64 41.07
N ASN A 521 -33.50 10.52 42.13
CA ASN A 521 -32.54 11.56 42.51
C ASN A 521 -31.56 11.80 41.35
N ALA A 522 -31.33 13.07 41.01
CA ALA A 522 -30.26 13.45 40.12
C ALA A 522 -28.92 13.34 40.87
N THR A 523 -27.97 12.63 40.29
CA THR A 523 -26.63 12.37 40.84
C THR A 523 -25.60 12.46 39.72
N LEU A 524 -24.32 12.62 40.06
CA LEU A 524 -23.25 12.65 39.06
C LEU A 524 -23.27 11.43 38.12
N GLU A 525 -23.70 10.26 38.63
CA GLU A 525 -23.81 9.01 37.86
C GLU A 525 -24.88 9.08 36.76
N ASN A 526 -25.93 9.88 36.92
CA ASN A 526 -27.00 10.03 35.93
C ASN A 526 -27.00 11.39 35.23
N LYS A 527 -25.92 12.17 35.36
CA LYS A 527 -25.77 13.43 34.65
C LYS A 527 -25.89 13.20 33.14
N GLY A 528 -26.74 13.97 32.48
CA GLY A 528 -27.04 13.84 31.05
C GLY A 528 -28.16 12.85 30.72
N LYS A 529 -28.66 12.07 31.69
CA LYS A 529 -29.82 11.19 31.47
C LYS A 529 -31.03 12.03 31.09
N ARG A 530 -31.71 11.63 30.01
CA ARG A 530 -32.95 12.24 29.53
C ARG A 530 -34.17 11.38 29.89
N LEU A 531 -35.27 12.04 30.20
CA LEU A 531 -36.57 11.43 30.45
C LEU A 531 -37.67 12.22 29.73
N THR A 532 -38.54 11.51 29.01
CA THR A 532 -39.77 12.06 28.45
C THR A 532 -40.95 11.59 29.32
N ILE A 533 -41.71 12.53 29.86
CA ILE A 533 -42.91 12.22 30.64
C ILE A 533 -44.10 12.87 29.97
N LYS A 534 -45.10 12.07 29.61
CA LYS A 534 -46.23 12.50 28.78
C LYS A 534 -47.54 11.94 29.31
N LYS A 535 -48.58 12.77 29.30
CA LYS A 535 -49.96 12.33 29.50
C LYS A 535 -50.43 11.64 28.24
N GLN A 536 -50.90 10.39 28.34
CA GLN A 536 -51.24 9.58 27.16
C GLN A 536 -52.73 9.59 26.81
N ASP A 537 -53.59 10.07 27.70
CA ASP A 537 -55.03 10.08 27.48
C ASP A 537 -55.55 11.42 26.92
N GLY A 538 -56.71 11.35 26.28
CA GLY A 538 -57.33 12.45 25.54
C GLY A 538 -58.22 13.39 26.36
N ASN A 539 -58.34 13.19 27.68
CA ASN A 539 -59.27 13.96 28.53
C ASN A 539 -58.52 14.95 29.43
N GLU A 540 -59.27 15.91 29.99
CA GLU A 540 -58.78 16.94 30.91
C GLU A 540 -59.28 16.75 32.36
N ASN A 541 -59.85 15.58 32.67
CA ASN A 541 -60.56 15.34 33.93
C ASN A 541 -59.60 15.16 35.12
N TYR A 542 -58.41 14.62 34.88
CA TYR A 542 -57.40 14.35 35.90
C TYR A 542 -56.00 14.75 35.42
N TYR A 543 -55.11 14.92 36.38
CA TYR A 543 -53.78 15.48 36.15
C TYR A 543 -52.72 14.38 36.16
N LEU A 544 -51.75 14.51 35.25
CA LEU A 544 -50.45 13.86 35.38
C LEU A 544 -49.55 14.81 36.17
N MET A 545 -49.08 14.36 37.33
CA MET A 545 -48.22 15.14 38.23
C MET A 545 -46.83 14.51 38.26
N VAL A 546 -45.77 15.32 38.24
CA VAL A 546 -44.37 14.89 38.28
C VAL A 546 -43.68 15.53 39.47
N PHE A 547 -43.04 14.71 40.31
CA PHE A 547 -42.36 15.10 41.53
C PHE A 547 -40.88 14.74 41.48
N GLY A 548 -40.03 15.56 42.10
CA GLY A 548 -38.60 15.31 42.22
C GLY A 548 -37.82 16.60 42.47
N ALA A 549 -36.49 16.49 42.50
CA ALA A 549 -35.61 17.66 42.50
C ALA A 549 -35.59 18.28 41.09
N ILE A 550 -36.56 19.14 40.79
CA ILE A 550 -36.70 19.84 39.51
C ILE A 550 -36.25 21.29 39.72
N ASP A 551 -35.43 21.79 38.80
CA ASP A 551 -34.86 23.14 38.92
C ASP A 551 -35.92 24.22 39.08
N GLY A 552 -35.86 24.90 40.22
CA GLY A 552 -36.76 26.00 40.58
C GLY A 552 -38.23 25.60 40.81
N LEU A 553 -38.58 24.32 40.80
CA LEU A 553 -39.98 23.86 40.86
C LEU A 553 -40.15 22.67 41.83
N SER A 554 -41.22 22.70 42.62
CA SER A 554 -41.57 21.59 43.53
C SER A 554 -42.29 20.44 42.83
N GLU A 555 -43.03 20.74 41.76
CA GLU A 555 -43.79 19.78 40.97
C GLU A 555 -44.06 20.32 39.56
N LEU A 556 -44.36 19.40 38.64
CA LEU A 556 -44.97 19.70 37.35
C LEU A 556 -46.33 19.03 37.26
N TYR A 557 -47.29 19.66 36.58
CA TYR A 557 -48.58 19.04 36.37
C TYR A 557 -49.21 19.47 35.04
N THR A 558 -49.99 18.57 34.45
CA THR A 558 -50.77 18.87 33.26
C THR A 558 -52.08 18.08 33.25
N ALA A 559 -53.16 18.76 32.87
CA ALA A 559 -54.42 18.14 32.47
C ALA A 559 -54.58 18.14 30.94
N LEU A 560 -53.74 18.86 30.19
CA LEU A 560 -53.90 19.00 28.74
C LEU A 560 -53.64 17.65 28.04
N PRO A 561 -54.50 17.23 27.10
CA PRO A 561 -54.34 15.98 26.38
C PRO A 561 -52.99 15.89 25.68
N TYR A 562 -52.35 14.73 25.75
CA TYR A 562 -51.10 14.45 25.02
C TYR A 562 -49.94 15.42 25.29
N SER A 563 -49.97 16.15 26.40
CA SER A 563 -48.91 17.09 26.79
C SER A 563 -47.90 16.47 27.76
N GLY A 564 -46.72 17.08 27.86
CA GLY A 564 -45.65 16.55 28.69
C GLY A 564 -44.39 17.40 28.75
N TRP A 565 -43.31 16.79 29.23
CA TRP A 565 -42.00 17.41 29.37
C TRP A 565 -40.89 16.46 28.95
N GLU A 566 -39.82 17.03 28.43
CA GLU A 566 -38.50 16.39 28.39
C GLU A 566 -37.63 17.01 29.48
N LEU A 567 -37.01 16.14 30.25
CA LEU A 567 -36.16 16.48 31.39
C LEU A 567 -34.77 15.92 31.16
N ILE A 568 -33.74 16.63 31.61
CA ILE A 568 -32.34 16.15 31.64
C ILE A 568 -31.74 16.36 33.04
N SER A 569 -31.06 15.35 33.57
CA SER A 569 -30.32 15.50 34.83
C SER A 569 -29.03 16.30 34.62
N ASN A 570 -28.74 17.29 35.46
CA ASN A 570 -27.43 17.96 35.48
C ASN A 570 -26.45 17.33 36.49
N GLY A 571 -26.88 16.28 37.18
CA GLY A 571 -26.15 15.59 38.25
C GLY A 571 -26.47 16.05 39.67
N ILE A 572 -27.37 17.02 39.82
CA ILE A 572 -27.85 17.56 41.11
C ILE A 572 -29.38 17.64 41.12
N GLU A 573 -29.97 18.07 40.01
CA GLU A 573 -31.41 18.24 39.80
C GLU A 573 -31.78 17.98 38.33
N TRP A 574 -33.09 17.90 38.04
CA TRP A 574 -33.65 17.73 36.71
C TRP A 574 -33.97 19.10 36.09
N LYS A 575 -33.45 19.35 34.89
CA LYS A 575 -33.72 20.54 34.07
C LYS A 575 -34.78 20.22 33.03
N ILE A 576 -35.75 21.10 32.85
CA ILE A 576 -36.73 21.01 31.76
C ILE A 576 -36.06 21.54 30.50
N ILE A 577 -35.96 20.70 29.47
CA ILE A 577 -35.39 21.08 28.17
C ILE A 577 -36.45 21.29 27.11
N ASN A 578 -37.63 20.68 27.29
CA ASN A 578 -38.76 20.89 26.40
C ASN A 578 -40.08 20.70 27.16
N LYS A 579 -41.12 21.41 26.71
CA LYS A 579 -42.51 21.22 27.11
C LYS A 579 -43.34 21.19 25.82
N PHE A 580 -44.17 20.17 25.67
CA PHE A 580 -44.94 19.94 24.45
C PHE A 580 -46.39 19.59 24.76
#